data_AF-A0A060UL44-F1
#
_entry.id   AF-A0A060UL44-F1
#
_cell.length_a   1.000
_cell.length_b   1.000
_cell.length_c   1.000
_cell.angle_alpha   90.00
_cell.angle_beta   90.00
_cell.angle_gamma   90.00
#
_symmetry.space_group_name_H-M   'P 1'
#
loop_
_entity.id
_entity.type
_entity.pdbx_description
1 polymer ?
#
loop_
_entity_poly.entity_id
_entity_poly.type
_entity_poly.pdbx_seq_one_letter_code
_entity_poly.pdbx_strand_id
1 'polypeptide(L)' 'MSKSTSNAINYLLIFSITPMVALIVYISFQAFGITISLMYVLYMLLLILFIKIILAGAIIGVSKTTGLSLFKGR' A
#
# COMPACT_ATOMS: atom_id res chain seq x y z
N MET A 1 11.87 14.64 -16.00
CA MET A 1 11.33 14.60 -14.63
C MET A 1 12.46 14.48 -13.63
N SER A 2 12.37 15.14 -12.47
CA SER A 2 13.37 14.96 -11.42
C SER A 2 13.29 13.52 -10.85
N LYS A 3 14.41 12.97 -10.38
CA LYS A 3 14.44 11.65 -9.71
C LYS A 3 13.45 11.57 -8.54
N SER A 4 13.25 12.68 -7.81
CA SER A 4 12.32 12.75 -6.69
C SER A 4 10.86 12.64 -7.14
N THR A 5 10.50 13.30 -8.25
CA THR A 5 9.15 13.24 -8.82
C THR A 5 8.83 11.84 -9.33
N SER A 6 9.80 11.17 -9.97
CA SER A 6 9.64 9.78 -10.44
C SER A 6 9.43 8.79 -9.29
N ASN A 7 10.22 8.91 -8.22
CA ASN A 7 10.08 8.06 -7.03
C ASN A 7 8.73 8.25 -6.33
N ALA A 8 8.25 9.49 -6.20
CA ALA A 8 6.95 9.77 -5.59
C ALA A 8 5.80 9.14 -6.40
N ILE A 9 5.86 9.21 -7.73
CA ILE A 9 4.86 8.60 -8.62
C ILE A 9 4.90 7.08 -8.52
N ASN A 10 6.10 6.47 -8.55
CA ASN A 10 6.23 5.02 -8.35
C ASN A 10 5.68 4.57 -7.00
N TYR A 11 5.89 5.36 -5.96
CA TYR A 11 5.36 5.06 -4.63
C TYR A 11 3.83 5.13 -4.59
N LEU A 12 3.23 6.17 -5.20
CA LEU A 12 1.78 6.32 -5.33
C LEU A 12 1.15 5.18 -6.12
N LEU A 13 1.78 4.76 -7.23
CA LEU A 13 1.33 3.64 -8.03
C LEU A 13 1.36 2.32 -7.24
N ILE A 14 2.42 2.07 -6.48
CA ILE A 14 2.52 0.86 -5.64
C ILE A 14 1.50 0.92 -4.49
N PHE A 15 1.20 2.10 -3.97
CA PHE A 15 0.21 2.30 -2.93
C PHE A 15 -1.22 2.05 -3.44
N SER A 16 -1.55 2.50 -4.66
CA SER A 16 -2.89 2.36 -5.25
C SER A 16 -3.26 0.94 -5.69
N ILE A 17 -2.28 0.03 -5.86
CA ILE A 17 -2.54 -1.38 -6.17
C ILE A 17 -3.38 -2.04 -5.06
N THR A 18 -3.13 -1.72 -3.78
CA THR A 18 -3.85 -2.34 -2.65
C THR A 18 -5.36 -2.09 -2.70
N PRO A 19 -5.85 -0.84 -2.82
CA PRO A 19 -7.29 -0.63 -2.94
C PRO A 19 -7.89 -1.19 -4.21
N MET A 20 -7.14 -1.21 -5.32
CA MET A 20 -7.59 -1.82 -6.56
C MET A 20 -7.80 -3.33 -6.41
N VAL A 21 -6.85 -4.04 -5.80
CA VAL A 21 -6.95 -5.48 -5.53
C VAL A 21 -8.11 -5.78 -4.59
N ALA A 22 -8.29 -4.98 -3.53
CA ALA A 22 -9.42 -5.13 -2.61
C ALA A 22 -10.78 -4.97 -3.32
N LEU A 23 -10.87 -4.02 -4.25
CA LEU A 23 -12.08 -3.81 -5.06
C LEU A 23 -12.35 -5.02 -5.98
N ILE A 24 -11.33 -5.54 -6.66
CA ILE A 24 -11.45 -6.73 -7.52
C ILE A 24 -11.94 -7.94 -6.70
N VAL A 25 -11.35 -8.15 -5.53
CA VAL A 25 -11.73 -9.24 -4.61
C VAL A 25 -13.17 -9.08 -4.13
N TYR A 26 -13.59 -7.86 -3.78
CA TYR A 26 -14.97 -7.59 -3.38
C TYR A 26 -15.98 -7.87 -4.51
N ILE A 27 -15.71 -7.39 -5.72
CA ILE A 27 -16.55 -7.68 -6.90
C ILE A 27 -16.60 -9.19 -7.16
N SER A 28 -15.47 -9.88 -7.01
CA SER A 28 -15.40 -11.34 -7.16
C SER A 28 -16.30 -12.05 -6.15
N PHE A 29 -16.24 -11.69 -4.86
CA PHE A 29 -17.12 -12.27 -3.84
C PHE A 29 -18.61 -12.06 -4.13
N GLN A 30 -18.98 -10.85 -4.58
CA GLN A 30 -20.35 -10.52 -5.01
C GLN A 30 -20.79 -11.41 -6.18
N ALA A 31 -19.91 -11.65 -7.16
CA ALA A 31 -20.18 -12.52 -8.31
C ALA A 31 -20.40 -14.00 -7.91
N PHE A 32 -19.77 -14.47 -6.83
CA PHE A 32 -19.97 -15.80 -6.25
C PHE A 32 -21.15 -15.88 -5.25
N GLY A 33 -21.94 -14.80 -5.10
CA GLY A 33 -23.08 -14.76 -4.18
C GLY A 33 -22.71 -14.60 -2.70
N ILE A 34 -21.44 -14.32 -2.39
CA ILE A 34 -20.96 -14.11 -1.03
C ILE A 34 -21.16 -12.63 -0.68
N THR A 35 -22.14 -12.35 0.18
CA THR A 35 -22.47 -10.99 0.61
C THR A 35 -21.60 -10.58 1.79
N ILE A 36 -20.61 -9.74 1.52
CA ILE A 36 -19.80 -9.07 2.54
C ILE A 36 -20.24 -7.62 2.59
N SER A 37 -20.57 -7.09 3.77
CA SER A 37 -20.91 -5.67 3.88
C SER A 37 -19.70 -4.81 3.49
N LEU A 38 -19.94 -3.82 2.64
CA LEU A 38 -18.94 -2.84 2.19
C LEU A 38 -18.19 -2.21 3.37
N MET A 39 -18.85 -2.03 4.50
CA MET A 39 -18.26 -1.48 5.72
C MET A 39 -17.08 -2.32 6.23
N TYR A 40 -17.19 -3.65 6.20
CA TYR A 40 -16.08 -4.54 6.60
C TYR A 40 -14.91 -4.47 5.63
N VAL A 41 -15.18 -4.39 4.33
CA VAL A 41 -14.14 -4.26 3.30
C VAL A 41 -13.38 -2.96 3.49
N LEU A 42 -14.09 -1.85 3.72
CA LEU A 42 -13.49 -0.54 3.97
C LEU A 42 -12.67 -0.51 5.26
N TYR A 43 -13.14 -1.15 6.34
CA TYR A 43 -12.38 -1.26 7.58
C TYR A 43 -11.06 -2.01 7.38
N MET A 44 -11.10 -3.17 6.71
CA MET A 44 -9.90 -3.96 6.42
C MET A 44 -8.95 -3.20 5.50
N LEU A 45 -9.47 -2.48 4.51
CA LEU A 45 -8.69 -1.64 3.61
C LEU A 45 -7.95 -0.55 4.36
N LEU A 46 -8.64 0.19 5.23
CA LEU A 46 -8.03 1.24 6.05
C LEU A 46 -6.96 0.68 6.99
N LEU A 47 -7.21 -0.47 7.60
CA LEU A 47 -6.24 -1.15 8.47
C LEU A 47 -4.96 -1.51 7.70
N ILE A 48 -5.08 -2.10 6.51
CA ILE A 48 -3.94 -2.47 5.68
C ILE A 48 -3.15 -1.23 5.24
N LEU A 49 -3.84 -0.17 4.83
CA LEU A 49 -3.20 1.09 4.42
C LEU A 49 -2.49 1.76 5.61
N PHE A 50 -3.10 1.73 6.79
CA PHE A 50 -2.50 2.24 8.02
C PHE A 50 -1.21 1.51 8.39
N ILE A 51 -1.22 0.17 8.37
CA ILE A 51 -0.02 -0.63 8.63
C ILE A 51 1.07 -0.33 7.60
N LYS A 52 0.72 -0.21 6.31
CA LYS A 52 1.68 0.16 5.26
C LYS A 52 2.36 1.51 5.53
N ILE A 53 1.61 2.51 5.99
CA ILE A 53 2.15 3.83 6.32
C ILE A 53 3.13 3.75 7.49
N ILE A 54 2.76 3.03 8.57
CA ILE A 54 3.64 2.82 9.72
C ILE A 54 4.91 2.10 9.30
N LEU A 55 4.78 1.01 8.54
CA LEU A 55 5.91 0.19 8.11
C LEU A 55 6.86 1.00 7.22
N ALA A 56 6.30 1.79 6.28
CA ALA A 56 7.07 2.70 5.45
C ALA A 56 7.84 3.73 6.27
N GLY A 57 7.18 4.35 7.24
CA GLY A 57 7.79 5.31 8.17
C GLY A 57 8.91 4.68 8.99
N ALA A 58 8.68 3.48 9.53
CA ALA A 58 9.66 2.73 10.30
C ALA A 58 10.89 2.36 9.45
N ILE A 59 10.68 1.86 8.24
CA ILE A 59 11.76 1.50 7.31
C ILE A 59 12.61 2.73 6.95
N ILE A 60 11.97 3.86 6.63
CA ILE A 60 12.67 5.11 6.33
C ILE A 60 13.43 5.64 7.55
N GLY A 61 12.79 5.60 8.73
CA GLY A 61 13.40 6.01 10.00
C GLY A 61 14.64 5.18 10.33
N VAL A 62 14.53 3.86 10.30
CA VAL A 62 15.64 2.94 10.57
C VAL A 62 16.77 3.09 9.55
N SER A 63 16.45 3.23 8.26
CA SER A 63 17.42 3.46 7.18
C SER A 63 18.26 4.73 7.42
N LYS A 64 17.62 5.82 7.84
CA LYS A 64 18.33 7.07 8.19
C LYS A 64 19.22 6.91 9.43
N THR A 65 18.81 6.08 10.38
CA THR A 65 19.50 5.96 11.69
C THR A 65 20.69 4.99 11.63
N THR A 66 20.58 3.92 10.85
CA THR A 66 21.61 2.87 10.75
C THR A 66 22.63 3.10 9.63
N GLY A 67 22.44 4.12 8.78
CA GLY A 67 23.26 4.34 7.57
C GLY A 67 23.11 3.22 6.53
N LEU A 68 22.22 2.25 6.77
CA LEU A 68 21.94 1.15 5.89
C LEU A 68 21.07 1.68 4.75
N SER A 69 21.72 2.08 3.65
CA SER A 69 21.04 2.42 2.41
C SER A 69 20.28 1.21 1.89
N LEU A 70 18.98 1.12 2.22
CA LEU A 70 18.06 0.12 1.67
C LEU A 70 17.89 0.23 0.14
N PHE A 71 18.49 1.23 -0.49
CA PHE A 71 18.50 1.46 -1.93
C PHE A 71 19.89 1.31 -2.59
N LYS A 72 20.92 0.83 -1.87
CA LYS A 72 22.25 0.56 -2.47
C LYS A 72 22.21 -0.73 -3.27
N GLY A 73 21.54 -0.73 -4.42
CA GLY A 73 21.52 -1.91 -5.31
C GLY A 73 20.53 -1.92 -6.47
N ARG A 74 19.80 -0.83 -6.76
CA ARG A 74 19.02 -0.70 -8.01
C ARG A 74 19.21 0.66 -8.65
#